data_AF-Q8NPM5-F1
#
_entry.id   AF-Q8NPM5-F1
#
_cell.length_a   1.000
_cell.length_b   1.000
_cell.length_c   1.000
_cell.angle_alpha   90.00
_cell.angle_beta   90.00
_cell.angle_gamma   90.00
#
_symmetry.space_group_name_H-M   'P 1'
#
loop_
_entity.id
_entity.type
_entity.pdbx_description
1 polymer ?
#
loop_
_entity_poly.entity_id
_entity_poly.type
_entity_poly.pdbx_seq_one_letter_code
_entity_poly.pdbx_strand_id
1 'polypeptide(L)'
;MTILQQATDLYLRGFPGDYIKTHTGLSIQSVLKQNLVKGTRFSKADVQNYQISFIEKRFNHDEVEAAYREMSCEFDDLYQAGRSKKIMALDCGFGDYAKVFRSILGESRYRVLRDECWKLKQIATVRERYGVDNVFDKSTFDRFVNEVAVERGREKRTATLVERYGVEHPNQDPDILLRMQNTLRATMNDRHGVDYPTQIPEVAEKVRKSRQETMTSLYGAPDSVLVPEIREKIFEARRLNGTLNDSKPEDALEVLLQNRFGMDDVLRNVVVDDRYPFHVDYYIKSRDMFIELNGDRSHNDHWFDSSDERDQSLVRFWMGRADELESEFGGQSRYRSFIRVWTETDVAKREAARINKLNYLVFWDGSSSIDGEGRHPRLSDARAWFDGGCLDSIDWDSRQTY
;
A
#
# COMPACT_ATOMS: atom_id res chain seq x y z
N MET A 1 -69.19 -4.35 12.86
CA MET A 1 -68.26 -5.45 13.21
C MET A 1 -68.85 -6.18 14.42
N THR A 2 -68.99 -7.50 14.38
CA THR A 2 -69.44 -8.27 15.56
C THR A 2 -68.37 -8.27 16.66
N ILE A 3 -68.75 -8.50 17.93
CA ILE A 3 -67.78 -8.56 19.06
C ILE A 3 -66.67 -9.58 18.76
N LEU A 4 -67.03 -10.74 18.19
CA LEU A 4 -66.06 -11.74 17.77
C LEU A 4 -65.12 -11.23 16.67
N GLN A 5 -65.61 -10.46 15.70
CA GLN A 5 -64.75 -9.89 14.66
C GLN A 5 -63.76 -8.87 15.24
N GLN A 6 -64.20 -8.01 16.17
CA GLN A 6 -63.32 -7.06 16.86
C GLN A 6 -62.25 -7.78 17.69
N ALA A 7 -62.63 -8.82 18.43
CA ALA A 7 -61.68 -9.60 19.23
C ALA A 7 -60.70 -10.40 18.37
N THR A 8 -61.15 -10.90 17.22
CA THR A 8 -60.30 -11.58 16.25
C THR A 8 -59.31 -10.62 15.59
N ASP A 9 -59.74 -9.42 15.24
CA ASP A 9 -58.87 -8.36 14.72
C ASP A 9 -57.77 -7.97 15.73
N LEU A 10 -58.13 -7.74 17.00
CA LEU A 10 -57.14 -7.45 18.04
C LEU A 10 -56.18 -8.61 18.28
N TYR A 11 -56.67 -9.85 18.21
CA TYR A 11 -55.82 -11.04 18.29
C TYR A 11 -54.82 -11.12 17.13
N LEU A 12 -55.26 -10.88 15.90
CA LEU A 12 -54.42 -10.89 14.71
C LEU A 12 -53.46 -9.71 14.64
N ARG A 13 -53.80 -8.57 15.27
CA ARG A 13 -52.87 -7.45 15.51
C ARG A 13 -51.87 -7.75 16.63
N GLY A 14 -51.99 -8.88 17.33
CA GLY A 14 -50.99 -9.41 18.26
C GLY A 14 -51.08 -8.87 19.69
N PHE A 15 -52.18 -8.22 20.07
CA PHE A 15 -52.37 -7.67 21.42
C PHE A 15 -52.39 -8.77 22.50
N PRO A 16 -51.94 -8.46 23.73
CA PRO A 16 -51.98 -9.40 24.84
C PRO A 16 -53.42 -9.72 25.27
N GLY A 17 -53.62 -10.86 25.93
CA GLY A 17 -54.95 -11.36 26.25
C GLY A 17 -55.77 -10.44 27.16
N ASP A 18 -55.10 -9.78 28.11
CA ASP A 18 -55.75 -8.83 29.01
C ASP A 18 -56.25 -7.60 28.26
N TYR A 19 -55.51 -7.14 27.25
CA TYR A 19 -55.93 -6.05 26.36
C TYR A 19 -57.18 -6.46 25.57
N ILE A 20 -57.19 -7.63 24.94
CA ILE A 20 -58.34 -8.12 24.15
C ILE A 20 -59.58 -8.27 25.04
N LYS A 21 -59.41 -8.85 26.24
CA LYS A 21 -60.50 -9.06 27.20
C LYS A 21 -61.08 -7.73 27.68
N THR A 22 -60.24 -6.75 27.97
CA THR A 22 -60.67 -5.42 28.41
C THR A 22 -61.49 -4.69 27.34
N HIS A 23 -61.12 -4.82 26.07
CA HIS A 23 -61.77 -4.10 24.97
C HIS A 23 -62.99 -4.81 24.38
N THR A 24 -63.11 -6.14 24.53
CA THR A 24 -64.15 -6.93 23.84
C THR A 24 -64.97 -7.82 24.78
N GLY A 25 -64.57 -7.97 26.04
CA GLY A 25 -65.17 -8.90 26.99
C GLY A 25 -64.83 -10.38 26.75
N LEU A 26 -64.16 -10.73 25.64
CA LEU A 26 -63.81 -12.11 25.29
C LEU A 26 -62.36 -12.44 25.69
N SER A 27 -62.15 -13.60 26.31
CA SER A 27 -60.80 -14.14 26.51
C SER A 27 -60.21 -14.68 25.20
N ILE A 28 -58.89 -14.70 25.06
CA ILE A 28 -58.20 -15.31 23.89
C ILE A 28 -58.70 -16.74 23.64
N GLN A 29 -58.86 -17.54 24.70
CA GLN A 29 -59.35 -18.91 24.58
C GLN A 29 -60.76 -18.97 23.96
N SER A 30 -61.64 -18.05 24.35
CA SER A 30 -62.99 -17.93 23.78
C SER A 30 -62.94 -17.53 22.29
N VAL A 31 -62.12 -16.53 21.95
CA VAL A 31 -61.93 -16.07 20.56
C VAL A 31 -61.44 -17.21 19.67
N LEU A 32 -60.42 -17.95 20.11
CA LEU A 32 -59.85 -19.08 19.35
C LEU A 32 -60.86 -20.22 19.20
N LYS A 33 -61.61 -20.55 20.26
CA LYS A 33 -62.64 -21.61 20.21
C LYS A 33 -63.78 -21.25 19.26
N GLN A 34 -64.26 -20.01 19.30
CA GLN A 34 -65.35 -19.56 18.42
C GLN A 34 -64.92 -19.50 16.94
N ASN A 35 -63.69 -19.08 16.65
CA ASN A 35 -63.16 -19.13 15.28
C ASN A 35 -62.94 -20.56 14.79
N LEU A 36 -62.52 -21.47 15.66
CA LEU A 36 -62.37 -22.89 15.33
C LEU A 36 -63.71 -23.54 14.95
N VAL A 37 -64.79 -23.21 15.66
CA VAL A 37 -66.15 -23.65 15.32
C VAL A 37 -66.58 -23.15 13.93
N LYS A 38 -66.10 -21.96 13.53
CA LYS A 38 -66.29 -21.40 12.18
C LYS A 38 -65.31 -21.95 11.14
N GLY A 39 -64.52 -22.98 11.49
CA GLY A 39 -63.56 -23.62 10.59
C GLY A 39 -62.25 -22.86 10.38
N THR A 40 -61.97 -21.81 11.17
CA THR A 40 -60.75 -20.99 11.04
C THR A 40 -59.79 -21.26 12.18
N ARG A 41 -58.53 -21.58 11.87
CA ARG A 41 -57.44 -21.74 12.84
C ARG A 41 -56.29 -20.82 12.47
N PHE A 42 -55.83 -20.02 13.42
CA PHE A 42 -54.72 -19.09 13.23
C PHE A 42 -53.41 -19.68 13.76
N SER A 43 -52.38 -19.67 12.93
CA SER A 43 -50.99 -19.93 13.27
C SER A 43 -50.27 -18.64 13.68
N LYS A 44 -49.03 -18.77 14.17
CA LYS A 44 -48.16 -17.61 14.42
C LYS A 44 -47.84 -16.84 13.13
N ALA A 45 -47.72 -17.55 12.00
CA ALA A 45 -47.47 -16.93 10.70
C ALA A 45 -48.68 -16.09 10.24
N ASP A 46 -49.91 -16.55 10.52
CA ASP A 46 -51.13 -15.80 10.15
C ASP A 46 -51.21 -14.47 10.90
N VAL A 47 -50.86 -14.45 12.19
CA VAL A 47 -50.75 -13.22 12.97
C VAL A 47 -49.70 -12.29 12.37
N GLN A 48 -48.51 -12.81 12.03
CA GLN A 48 -47.44 -12.00 11.43
C GLN A 48 -47.84 -11.42 10.07
N ASN A 49 -48.41 -12.22 9.19
CA ASN A 49 -48.87 -11.79 7.87
C ASN A 49 -49.99 -10.76 7.98
N TYR A 50 -50.90 -10.93 8.94
CA TYR A 50 -51.95 -9.96 9.22
C TYR A 50 -51.36 -8.63 9.70
N GLN A 51 -50.40 -8.66 10.64
CA GLN A 51 -49.70 -7.46 11.11
C GLN A 51 -49.00 -6.73 9.97
N ILE A 52 -48.23 -7.45 9.14
CA ILE A 52 -47.55 -6.88 7.97
C ILE A 52 -48.56 -6.18 7.05
N SER A 53 -49.61 -6.90 6.63
CA SER A 53 -50.64 -6.35 5.75
C SER A 53 -51.41 -5.18 6.37
N PHE A 54 -51.65 -5.22 7.68
CA PHE A 54 -52.36 -4.15 8.39
C PHE A 54 -51.53 -2.87 8.40
N ILE A 55 -50.22 -2.99 8.66
CA ILE A 55 -49.29 -1.88 8.76
C ILE A 55 -49.02 -1.28 7.37
N GLU A 56 -48.70 -2.10 6.35
CA GLU A 56 -48.44 -1.64 4.98
C GLU A 56 -49.61 -0.85 4.37
N LYS A 57 -50.85 -1.12 4.81
CA LYS A 57 -52.05 -0.41 4.34
C LYS A 57 -52.28 0.94 5.02
N ARG A 58 -51.61 1.23 6.14
CA ARG A 58 -51.92 2.38 7.01
C ARG A 58 -50.73 3.29 7.24
N PHE A 59 -49.53 2.73 7.24
CA PHE A 59 -48.31 3.44 7.59
C PHE A 59 -47.33 3.34 6.44
N ASN A 60 -46.66 4.46 6.16
CA ASN A 60 -45.54 4.47 5.24
C ASN A 60 -44.25 4.00 5.94
N HIS A 61 -43.17 3.82 5.17
CA HIS A 61 -41.91 3.33 5.72
C HIS A 61 -41.30 4.27 6.77
N ASP A 62 -41.42 5.58 6.61
CA ASP A 62 -40.86 6.56 7.56
C ASP A 62 -41.55 6.48 8.92
N GLU A 63 -42.88 6.29 8.94
CA GLU A 63 -43.66 6.07 10.17
C GLU A 63 -43.28 4.75 10.86
N VAL A 64 -43.03 3.69 10.08
CA VAL A 64 -42.56 2.40 10.60
C VAL A 64 -41.16 2.54 11.20
N GLU A 65 -40.27 3.28 10.56
CA GLU A 65 -38.95 3.57 11.12
C GLU A 65 -39.02 4.41 12.40
N ALA A 66 -39.86 5.45 12.42
CA ALA A 66 -40.08 6.28 13.59
C ALA A 66 -40.59 5.45 14.79
N ALA A 67 -41.56 4.58 14.55
CA ALA A 67 -42.08 3.66 15.56
C ALA A 67 -40.99 2.72 16.10
N TYR A 68 -40.09 2.22 15.24
CA TYR A 68 -38.96 1.41 15.69
C TYR A 68 -38.00 2.21 16.59
N ARG A 69 -37.69 3.46 16.22
CA ARG A 69 -36.82 4.34 17.02
C ARG A 69 -37.44 4.60 18.39
N GLU A 70 -38.73 4.91 18.45
CA GLU A 70 -39.48 5.14 19.69
C GLU A 70 -39.44 3.90 20.60
N MET A 71 -39.78 2.74 20.06
CA MET A 71 -39.67 1.44 20.74
C MET A 71 -38.26 1.22 21.32
N SER A 72 -37.23 1.50 20.52
CA SER A 72 -35.85 1.30 20.95
C SER A 72 -35.47 2.25 22.09
N CYS A 73 -35.96 3.48 22.08
CA CYS A 73 -35.76 4.43 23.18
C CYS A 73 -36.51 4.02 24.45
N GLU A 74 -37.73 3.48 24.33
CA GLU A 74 -38.56 3.09 25.47
C GLU A 74 -38.02 1.87 26.22
N PHE A 75 -37.51 0.87 25.49
CA PHE A 75 -37.07 -0.39 26.09
C PHE A 75 -35.55 -0.58 25.96
N ASP A 76 -34.86 -0.78 27.08
CA ASP A 76 -33.43 -1.15 27.09
C ASP A 76 -33.18 -2.41 26.25
N ASP A 77 -33.96 -3.45 26.52
CA ASP A 77 -33.93 -4.74 25.81
C ASP A 77 -35.26 -5.00 25.08
N LEU A 78 -35.28 -4.64 23.80
CA LEU A 78 -36.40 -4.89 22.90
C LEU A 78 -36.75 -6.37 22.75
N TYR A 79 -35.76 -7.27 22.84
CA TYR A 79 -36.00 -8.71 22.71
C TYR A 79 -36.82 -9.22 23.90
N GLN A 80 -36.47 -8.81 25.12
CA GLN A 80 -37.23 -9.16 26.33
C GLN A 80 -38.60 -8.50 26.37
N ALA A 81 -38.70 -7.24 25.94
CA ALA A 81 -39.98 -6.53 25.82
C ALA A 81 -40.94 -7.24 24.85
N GLY A 82 -40.43 -7.72 23.71
CA GLY A 82 -41.18 -8.52 22.75
C GLY A 82 -41.62 -9.87 23.32
N ARG A 83 -40.72 -10.62 23.96
CA ARG A 83 -41.09 -11.89 24.62
C ARG A 83 -42.17 -11.72 25.68
N SER A 84 -42.15 -10.60 26.38
CA SER A 84 -43.15 -10.23 27.40
C SER A 84 -44.42 -9.62 26.81
N LYS A 85 -44.53 -9.49 25.48
CA LYS A 85 -45.64 -8.85 24.75
C LYS A 85 -45.98 -7.43 25.24
N LYS A 86 -44.95 -6.67 25.64
CA LYS A 86 -45.10 -5.30 26.11
C LYS A 86 -45.05 -4.26 24.99
N ILE A 87 -44.48 -4.66 23.85
CA ILE A 87 -44.30 -3.77 22.72
C ILE A 87 -45.65 -3.53 22.04
N MET A 88 -46.11 -2.28 22.03
CA MET A 88 -47.29 -1.84 21.29
C MET A 88 -46.90 -0.63 20.44
N ALA A 89 -46.99 -0.77 19.13
CA ALA A 89 -46.69 0.30 18.17
C ALA A 89 -47.46 0.06 16.87
N LEU A 90 -47.69 1.11 16.07
CA LEU A 90 -48.38 1.00 14.77
C LEU A 90 -49.75 0.28 14.88
N ASP A 91 -50.48 0.58 15.96
CA ASP A 91 -51.76 -0.06 16.32
C ASP A 91 -51.72 -1.59 16.43
N CYS A 92 -50.55 -2.16 16.67
CA CYS A 92 -50.29 -3.59 16.81
C CYS A 92 -49.52 -3.90 18.11
N GLY A 93 -49.71 -5.11 18.63
CA GLY A 93 -48.91 -5.68 19.72
C GLY A 93 -47.86 -6.66 19.17
N PHE A 94 -46.60 -6.49 19.52
CA PHE A 94 -45.52 -7.28 18.94
C PHE A 94 -44.89 -8.25 19.93
N GLY A 95 -45.02 -9.55 19.64
CA GLY A 95 -44.21 -10.60 20.25
C GLY A 95 -42.88 -10.85 19.52
N ASP A 96 -42.89 -10.67 18.19
CA ASP A 96 -41.76 -10.96 17.29
C ASP A 96 -41.60 -9.77 16.32
N TYR A 97 -41.42 -8.58 16.89
CA TYR A 97 -41.33 -7.31 16.15
C TYR A 97 -40.29 -7.38 15.03
N ALA A 98 -39.14 -8.01 15.30
CA ALA A 98 -38.04 -8.08 14.35
C ALA A 98 -38.44 -8.73 13.01
N LYS A 99 -39.32 -9.74 13.01
CA LYS A 99 -39.80 -10.33 11.75
C LYS A 99 -40.72 -9.40 10.98
N VAL A 100 -41.66 -8.75 11.66
CA VAL A 100 -42.62 -7.83 11.01
C VAL A 100 -41.90 -6.63 10.40
N PHE A 101 -41.04 -5.97 11.16
CA PHE A 101 -40.29 -4.80 10.69
C PHE A 101 -39.30 -5.17 9.57
N ARG A 102 -38.64 -6.34 9.63
CA ARG A 102 -37.80 -6.83 8.53
C ARG A 102 -38.59 -7.08 7.25
N SER A 103 -39.80 -7.63 7.34
CA SER A 103 -40.64 -7.87 6.17
C SER A 103 -41.08 -6.57 5.50
N ILE A 104 -41.43 -5.54 6.28
CA ILE A 104 -41.92 -4.26 5.76
C ILE A 104 -40.77 -3.41 5.21
N LEU A 105 -39.70 -3.22 5.97
CA LEU A 105 -38.59 -2.33 5.59
C LEU A 105 -37.55 -3.00 4.66
N GLY A 106 -37.52 -4.34 4.64
CA GLY A 106 -36.45 -5.12 4.05
C GLY A 106 -35.23 -5.28 4.96
N GLU A 107 -34.48 -6.37 4.78
CA GLU A 107 -33.35 -6.77 5.63
C GLU A 107 -32.27 -5.69 5.72
N SER A 108 -31.89 -5.11 4.57
CA SER A 108 -30.84 -4.10 4.49
C SER A 108 -31.20 -2.86 5.31
N ARG A 109 -32.40 -2.31 5.11
CA ARG A 109 -32.84 -1.09 5.79
C ARG A 109 -33.08 -1.31 7.27
N TYR A 110 -33.70 -2.44 7.63
CA TYR A 110 -33.89 -2.82 9.03
C TYR A 110 -32.55 -2.94 9.78
N ARG A 111 -31.53 -3.54 9.16
CA ARG A 111 -30.21 -3.69 9.77
C ARG A 111 -29.56 -2.34 10.05
N VAL A 112 -29.61 -1.42 9.09
CA VAL A 112 -29.10 -0.04 9.28
C VAL A 112 -29.80 0.66 10.44
N LEU A 113 -31.13 0.60 10.48
CA LEU A 113 -31.94 1.24 11.52
C LEU A 113 -31.66 0.66 12.92
N ARG A 114 -31.58 -0.67 13.02
CA ARG A 114 -31.23 -1.36 14.26
C ARG A 114 -29.84 -0.94 14.75
N ASP A 115 -28.85 -0.92 13.87
CA ASP A 115 -27.47 -0.61 14.20
C ASP A 115 -27.32 0.87 14.62
N GLU A 116 -28.06 1.78 13.98
CA GLU A 116 -28.19 3.18 14.39
C GLU A 116 -28.71 3.30 15.83
N CYS A 117 -29.85 2.68 16.13
CA CYS A 117 -30.45 2.75 17.47
C CYS A 117 -29.54 2.12 18.54
N TRP A 118 -28.89 1.00 18.22
CA TRP A 118 -27.96 0.34 19.14
C TRP A 118 -26.74 1.22 19.43
N LYS A 119 -26.18 1.88 18.42
CA LYS A 119 -25.08 2.82 18.59
C LYS A 119 -25.47 4.00 19.49
N LEU A 120 -26.69 4.53 19.36
CA LEU A 120 -27.19 5.60 20.24
C LEU A 120 -27.26 5.13 21.70
N LYS A 121 -27.76 3.92 21.96
CA LYS A 121 -27.77 3.33 23.32
C LYS A 121 -26.38 3.16 23.89
N GLN A 122 -25.42 2.69 23.08
CA GLN A 122 -24.04 2.58 23.50
C GLN A 122 -23.47 3.94 23.88
N ILE A 123 -23.64 4.96 23.04
CA ILE A 123 -23.17 6.31 23.31
C ILE A 123 -23.83 6.87 24.58
N ALA A 124 -25.14 6.70 24.77
CA ALA A 124 -25.83 7.13 25.98
C ALA A 124 -25.26 6.46 27.24
N THR A 125 -25.00 5.15 27.18
CA THR A 125 -24.40 4.39 28.29
C THR A 125 -22.97 4.87 28.60
N VAL A 126 -22.16 5.13 27.58
CA VAL A 126 -20.79 5.63 27.75
C VAL A 126 -20.81 7.05 28.32
N ARG A 127 -21.72 7.91 27.84
CA ARG A 127 -21.91 9.27 28.37
C ARG A 127 -22.33 9.24 29.83
N GLU A 128 -23.27 8.39 30.21
CA GLU A 128 -23.72 8.26 31.59
C GLU A 128 -22.58 7.83 32.53
N ARG A 129 -21.77 6.84 32.11
CA ARG A 129 -20.72 6.27 32.96
C ARG A 129 -19.42 7.08 32.97
N TYR A 130 -19.07 7.69 31.84
CA TYR A 130 -17.74 8.26 31.60
C TYR A 130 -17.77 9.72 31.13
N GLY A 131 -18.95 10.30 30.90
CA GLY A 131 -19.10 11.69 30.45
C GLY A 131 -18.62 11.96 29.02
N VAL A 132 -18.33 10.91 28.24
CA VAL A 132 -17.80 10.99 26.87
C VAL A 132 -18.60 10.10 25.92
N ASP A 133 -18.55 10.38 24.62
CA ASP A 133 -19.24 9.57 23.60
C ASP A 133 -18.50 8.26 23.30
N ASN A 134 -17.17 8.31 23.39
CA ASN A 134 -16.29 7.18 23.08
C ASN A 134 -15.03 7.26 23.95
N VAL A 135 -14.86 6.28 24.84
CA VAL A 135 -13.67 6.15 25.70
C VAL A 135 -12.38 5.83 24.92
N PHE A 136 -12.51 5.40 23.66
CA PHE A 136 -11.38 5.14 22.77
C PHE A 136 -11.04 6.31 21.84
N ASP A 137 -11.73 7.45 22.00
CA ASP A 137 -11.35 8.65 21.26
C ASP A 137 -10.00 9.18 21.74
N LYS A 138 -9.10 9.53 20.82
CA LYS A 138 -7.73 9.95 21.14
C LYS A 138 -7.68 11.14 22.12
N SER A 139 -8.67 12.04 22.08
CA SER A 139 -8.72 13.20 22.97
C SER A 139 -9.05 12.85 24.43
N THR A 140 -9.63 11.67 24.68
CA THR A 140 -10.08 11.25 26.01
C THR A 140 -9.49 9.91 26.48
N PHE A 141 -8.85 9.15 25.58
CA PHE A 141 -8.31 7.82 25.84
C PHE A 141 -7.39 7.77 27.06
N ASP A 142 -6.47 8.73 27.18
CA ASP A 142 -5.48 8.79 28.26
C ASP A 142 -6.13 9.01 29.65
N ARG A 143 -7.39 9.48 29.70
CA ARG A 143 -8.16 9.59 30.95
C ARG A 143 -8.61 8.24 31.49
N PHE A 144 -8.79 7.26 30.61
CA PHE A 144 -9.34 5.95 30.96
C PHE A 144 -8.30 4.83 30.90
N VAL A 145 -7.25 5.01 30.10
CA VAL A 145 -6.19 4.02 29.92
C VAL A 145 -4.84 4.68 30.18
N ASN A 146 -4.11 4.15 31.16
CA ASN A 146 -2.75 4.61 31.43
C ASN A 146 -1.72 3.84 30.61
N GLU A 147 -0.50 4.39 30.55
CA GLU A 147 0.61 3.81 29.79
C GLU A 147 0.97 2.39 30.22
N VAL A 148 0.89 2.08 31.52
CA VAL A 148 1.15 0.74 32.06
C VAL A 148 0.14 -0.29 31.52
N ALA A 149 -1.13 0.08 31.40
CA ALA A 149 -2.15 -0.78 30.83
C ALA A 149 -1.95 -1.00 29.32
N VAL A 150 -1.51 0.04 28.59
CA VAL A 150 -1.13 -0.07 27.18
C VAL A 150 0.03 -1.04 27.00
N GLU A 151 1.07 -0.91 27.81
CA GLU A 151 2.27 -1.74 27.70
C GLU A 151 1.98 -3.19 28.05
N ARG A 152 1.24 -3.44 29.14
CA ARG A 152 0.74 -4.79 29.47
C ARG A 152 -0.08 -5.41 28.33
N GLY A 153 -0.85 -4.59 27.61
CA GLY A 153 -1.59 -5.03 26.43
C GLY A 153 -0.68 -5.43 25.28
N ARG A 154 0.41 -4.69 25.05
CA ARG A 154 1.44 -5.01 24.05
C ARG A 154 2.18 -6.28 24.40
N GLU A 155 2.64 -6.44 25.64
CA GLU A 155 3.32 -7.64 26.14
C GLU A 155 2.46 -8.89 25.95
N LYS A 156 1.18 -8.84 26.34
CA LYS A 156 0.25 -9.97 26.14
C LYS A 156 0.08 -10.33 24.67
N ARG A 157 -0.06 -9.32 23.80
CA ARG A 157 -0.17 -9.55 22.34
C ARG A 157 1.10 -10.23 21.81
N THR A 158 2.28 -9.73 22.19
CA THR A 158 3.56 -10.32 21.78
C THR A 158 3.69 -11.75 22.30
N ALA A 159 3.38 -12.01 23.57
CA ALA A 159 3.40 -13.36 24.15
C ALA A 159 2.50 -14.34 23.39
N THR A 160 1.27 -13.92 23.05
CA THR A 160 0.35 -14.76 22.26
C THR A 160 0.85 -15.00 20.83
N LEU A 161 1.49 -14.01 20.19
CA LEU A 161 2.07 -14.19 18.86
C LEU A 161 3.24 -15.17 18.89
N VAL A 162 4.12 -15.04 19.89
CA VAL A 162 5.25 -15.96 20.08
C VAL A 162 4.74 -17.37 20.38
N GLU A 163 3.75 -17.52 21.25
CA GLU A 163 3.15 -18.82 21.60
C GLU A 163 2.53 -19.54 20.39
N ARG A 164 1.82 -18.79 19.52
CA ARG A 164 1.05 -19.39 18.42
C ARG A 164 1.82 -19.50 17.11
N TYR A 165 2.73 -18.56 16.85
CA TYR A 165 3.36 -18.37 15.55
C TYR A 165 4.90 -18.28 15.64
N GLY A 166 5.48 -18.28 16.85
CA GLY A 166 6.93 -18.18 17.04
C GLY A 166 7.52 -16.81 16.65
N VAL A 167 6.69 -15.80 16.41
CA VAL A 167 7.09 -14.46 15.99
C VAL A 167 6.60 -13.39 16.96
N GLU A 168 7.31 -12.27 17.05
CA GLU A 168 6.91 -11.15 17.91
C GLU A 168 5.96 -10.19 17.19
N HIS A 169 6.07 -10.13 15.87
CA HIS A 169 5.27 -9.25 15.02
C HIS A 169 4.50 -10.01 13.94
N PRO A 170 3.23 -9.65 13.68
CA PRO A 170 2.41 -10.32 12.66
C PRO A 170 3.05 -10.37 11.27
N ASN A 171 3.83 -9.34 10.92
CA ASN A 171 4.44 -9.22 9.60
C ASN A 171 5.67 -10.14 9.39
N GLN A 172 6.17 -10.77 10.46
CA GLN A 172 7.25 -11.75 10.38
C GLN A 172 6.73 -13.15 10.01
N ASP A 173 5.45 -13.41 10.26
CA ASP A 173 4.80 -14.65 9.86
C ASP A 173 4.32 -14.52 8.40
N PRO A 174 4.84 -15.35 7.46
CA PRO A 174 4.51 -15.24 6.04
C PRO A 174 3.02 -15.43 5.73
N ASP A 175 2.34 -16.32 6.46
CA ASP A 175 0.92 -16.64 6.22
C ASP A 175 0.02 -15.48 6.68
N ILE A 176 0.33 -14.90 7.83
CA ILE A 176 -0.36 -13.70 8.33
C ILE A 176 -0.13 -12.55 7.37
N LEU A 177 1.11 -12.32 6.94
CA LEU A 177 1.46 -11.25 6.01
C LEU A 177 0.71 -11.40 4.68
N LEU A 178 0.71 -12.60 4.10
CA LEU A 178 0.02 -12.89 2.84
C LEU A 178 -1.49 -12.66 2.97
N ARG A 179 -2.10 -13.13 4.06
CA ARG A 179 -3.53 -12.90 4.33
C ARG A 179 -3.84 -11.41 4.44
N MET A 180 -3.02 -10.66 5.17
CA MET A 180 -3.18 -9.20 5.31
C MET A 180 -3.11 -8.49 3.96
N GLN A 181 -2.14 -8.84 3.11
CA GLN A 181 -2.00 -8.27 1.77
C GLN A 181 -3.20 -8.60 0.88
N ASN A 182 -3.65 -9.86 0.88
CA ASN A 182 -4.79 -10.28 0.06
C ASN A 182 -6.09 -9.59 0.47
N THR A 183 -6.35 -9.48 1.78
CA THR A 183 -7.54 -8.77 2.28
C THR A 183 -7.49 -7.28 1.96
N LEU A 184 -6.31 -6.64 2.08
CA LEU A 184 -6.11 -5.25 1.68
C LEU A 184 -6.45 -5.05 0.20
N ARG A 185 -5.83 -5.85 -0.68
CA ARG A 185 -6.05 -5.76 -2.13
C ARG A 185 -7.52 -5.98 -2.49
N ALA A 186 -8.14 -7.03 -1.97
CA ALA A 186 -9.55 -7.32 -2.25
C ALA A 186 -10.48 -6.16 -1.85
N THR A 187 -10.26 -5.57 -0.66
CA THR A 187 -11.09 -4.46 -0.17
C THR A 187 -10.86 -3.18 -0.98
N MET A 188 -9.60 -2.89 -1.33
CA MET A 188 -9.26 -1.71 -2.12
C MET A 188 -9.76 -1.83 -3.56
N ASN A 189 -9.69 -3.03 -4.14
CA ASN A 189 -10.17 -3.28 -5.50
C ASN A 189 -11.70 -3.16 -5.57
N ASP A 190 -12.43 -3.76 -4.61
CA ASP A 190 -13.90 -3.68 -4.50
C ASP A 190 -14.40 -2.23 -4.37
N ARG A 191 -13.73 -1.40 -3.56
CA ARG A 191 -14.18 -0.04 -3.27
C ARG A 191 -13.63 1.03 -4.21
N HIS A 192 -12.43 0.83 -4.73
CA HIS A 192 -11.65 1.87 -5.40
C HIS A 192 -10.95 1.40 -6.69
N GLY A 193 -11.08 0.13 -7.09
CA GLY A 193 -10.49 -0.41 -8.32
C GLY A 193 -8.96 -0.45 -8.35
N VAL A 194 -8.31 -0.29 -7.20
CA VAL A 194 -6.85 -0.29 -7.04
C VAL A 194 -6.42 -1.30 -5.98
N ASP A 195 -5.18 -1.77 -6.04
CA ASP A 195 -4.67 -2.76 -5.08
C ASP A 195 -4.19 -2.09 -3.78
N TYR A 196 -3.69 -0.86 -3.88
CA TYR A 196 -3.10 -0.13 -2.76
C TYR A 196 -3.68 1.27 -2.61
N PRO A 197 -3.88 1.76 -1.37
CA PRO A 197 -4.41 3.11 -1.12
C PRO A 197 -3.59 4.23 -1.77
N THR A 198 -2.26 4.08 -1.84
CA THR A 198 -1.36 5.09 -2.42
C THR A 198 -1.47 5.21 -3.94
N GLN A 199 -2.21 4.32 -4.61
CA GLN A 199 -2.55 4.50 -6.03
C GLN A 199 -3.70 5.49 -6.23
N ILE A 200 -4.42 5.83 -5.15
CA ILE A 200 -5.43 6.89 -5.16
C ILE A 200 -4.68 8.23 -5.04
N PRO A 201 -4.81 9.15 -6.01
CA PRO A 201 -4.03 10.40 -6.04
C PRO A 201 -4.17 11.24 -4.76
N GLU A 202 -5.39 11.36 -4.22
CA GLU A 202 -5.64 12.11 -2.99
C GLU A 202 -4.91 11.53 -1.77
N VAL A 203 -4.88 10.19 -1.65
CA VAL A 203 -4.19 9.50 -0.57
C VAL A 203 -2.68 9.64 -0.74
N ALA A 204 -2.16 9.48 -1.96
CA ALA A 204 -0.76 9.66 -2.27
C ALA A 204 -0.25 11.05 -1.88
N GLU A 205 -1.00 12.09 -2.24
CA GLU A 205 -0.66 13.48 -1.93
C GLU A 205 -0.70 13.76 -0.43
N LYS A 206 -1.71 13.25 0.27
CA LYS A 206 -1.80 13.36 1.74
C LYS A 206 -0.60 12.71 2.44
N VAL A 207 -0.22 11.51 2.00
CA VAL A 207 0.95 10.78 2.53
C VAL A 207 2.23 11.55 2.25
N ARG A 208 2.42 12.06 1.03
CA ARG A 208 3.58 12.86 0.63
C ARG A 208 3.73 14.11 1.51
N LYS A 209 2.65 14.88 1.66
CA LYS A 209 2.63 16.10 2.48
C LYS A 209 2.95 15.81 3.94
N SER A 210 2.29 14.81 4.54
CA SER A 210 2.52 14.45 5.94
C SER A 210 3.95 13.96 6.20
N ARG A 211 4.53 13.18 5.27
CA ARG A 211 5.95 12.78 5.33
C ARG A 211 6.86 13.99 5.29
N GLN A 212 6.61 14.93 4.37
CA GLN A 212 7.42 16.13 4.21
C GLN A 212 7.38 17.04 5.46
N GLU A 213 6.20 17.26 6.02
CA GLU A 213 6.00 18.02 7.26
C GLU A 213 6.75 17.39 8.43
N THR A 214 6.62 16.07 8.61
CA THR A 214 7.30 15.34 9.69
C THR A 214 8.82 15.38 9.53
N MET A 215 9.33 15.16 8.31
CA MET A 215 10.75 15.20 8.02
C MET A 215 11.34 16.59 8.26
N THR A 216 10.62 17.64 7.86
CA THR A 216 11.04 19.03 8.07
C THR A 216 11.05 19.37 9.56
N SER A 217 10.03 18.94 10.31
CA SER A 217 9.93 19.18 11.75
C SER A 217 11.01 18.48 12.56
N LEU A 218 11.38 17.24 12.20
CA LEU A 218 12.34 16.44 12.96
C LEU A 218 13.79 16.66 12.53
N TYR A 219 14.03 16.88 11.23
CA TYR A 219 15.37 16.87 10.64
C TYR A 219 15.70 18.14 9.83
N GLY A 220 14.79 19.13 9.79
CA GLY A 220 15.01 20.39 9.08
C GLY A 220 15.02 20.28 7.55
N ALA A 221 14.75 19.10 6.98
CA ALA A 221 14.77 18.85 5.55
C ALA A 221 13.51 18.10 5.09
N PRO A 222 13.00 18.37 3.87
CA PRO A 222 11.74 17.79 3.39
C PRO A 222 11.85 16.31 2.97
N ASP A 223 13.06 15.81 2.74
CA ASP A 223 13.31 14.41 2.38
C ASP A 223 14.50 13.84 3.16
N SER A 224 14.43 12.55 3.49
CA SER A 224 15.50 11.78 4.11
C SER A 224 16.83 11.84 3.36
N VAL A 225 16.82 11.92 2.02
CA VAL A 225 18.06 11.93 1.23
C VAL A 225 18.83 13.25 1.39
N LEU A 226 18.13 14.33 1.76
CA LEU A 226 18.75 15.64 2.00
C LEU A 226 19.37 15.75 3.40
N VAL A 227 19.10 14.79 4.29
CA VAL A 227 19.69 14.73 5.63
C VAL A 227 21.00 13.93 5.55
N PRO A 228 22.17 14.56 5.75
CA PRO A 228 23.47 13.90 5.54
C PRO A 228 23.62 12.61 6.34
N GLU A 229 23.24 12.62 7.62
CA GLU A 229 23.32 11.47 8.53
C GLU A 229 22.46 10.27 8.07
N ILE A 230 21.25 10.55 7.55
CA ILE A 230 20.37 9.49 7.04
C ILE A 230 20.92 8.95 5.71
N ARG A 231 21.39 9.85 4.84
CA ARG A 231 22.01 9.49 3.57
C ARG A 231 23.23 8.60 3.76
N GLU A 232 24.11 8.92 4.70
CA GLU A 232 25.28 8.11 5.03
C GLU A 232 24.89 6.72 5.53
N LYS A 233 23.89 6.62 6.41
CA LYS A 233 23.36 5.32 6.86
C LYS A 233 22.79 4.50 5.70
N ILE A 234 22.09 5.12 4.75
CA ILE A 234 21.59 4.44 3.55
C ILE A 234 22.77 3.88 2.72
N PHE A 235 23.82 4.68 2.52
CA PHE A 235 25.00 4.25 1.76
C PHE A 235 25.76 3.11 2.47
N GLU A 236 25.96 3.21 3.78
CA GLU A 236 26.64 2.18 4.56
C GLU A 236 25.84 0.87 4.58
N ALA A 237 24.52 0.94 4.76
CA ALA A 237 23.66 -0.24 4.66
C ALA A 237 23.73 -0.88 3.26
N ARG A 238 23.75 -0.06 2.20
CA ARG A 238 23.91 -0.57 0.82
C ARG A 238 25.28 -1.22 0.61
N ARG A 239 26.34 -0.66 1.20
CA ARG A 239 27.69 -1.24 1.20
C ARG A 239 27.72 -2.60 1.88
N LEU A 240 27.21 -2.69 3.11
CA LEU A 240 27.15 -3.93 3.87
C LEU A 240 26.31 -5.01 3.17
N ASN A 241 25.25 -4.59 2.48
CA ASN A 241 24.37 -5.48 1.72
C ASN A 241 24.86 -5.79 0.30
N GLY A 242 25.99 -5.22 -0.14
CA GLY A 242 26.51 -5.41 -1.51
C GLY A 242 25.54 -4.93 -2.61
N THR A 243 24.73 -3.92 -2.30
CA THR A 243 23.71 -3.34 -3.21
C THR A 243 24.05 -1.91 -3.67
N LEU A 244 25.27 -1.45 -3.33
CA LEU A 244 25.88 -0.35 -4.07
C LEU A 244 26.05 -0.80 -5.52
N ASN A 245 25.72 0.08 -6.47
CA ASN A 245 26.01 -0.15 -7.88
C ASN A 245 27.52 -0.01 -8.09
N ASP A 246 28.28 -0.95 -7.55
CA ASP A 246 29.65 -1.20 -7.98
C ASP A 246 29.52 -2.01 -9.26
N SER A 247 30.02 -1.44 -10.35
CA SER A 247 29.89 -2.01 -11.67
C SER A 247 30.79 -3.24 -11.76
N LYS A 248 30.15 -4.42 -11.67
CA LYS A 248 30.79 -5.73 -11.80
C LYS A 248 31.84 -5.83 -12.93
N PRO A 249 31.69 -5.17 -14.10
CA PRO A 249 32.72 -5.15 -15.15
C PRO A 249 34.06 -4.56 -14.70
N GLU A 250 34.04 -3.46 -13.95
CA GLU A 250 35.22 -2.77 -13.46
C GLU A 250 35.98 -3.68 -12.51
N ASP A 251 35.32 -4.27 -11.51
CA ASP A 251 35.97 -5.19 -10.57
C ASP A 251 36.54 -6.44 -11.29
N ALA A 252 35.84 -6.95 -12.31
CA ALA A 252 36.34 -8.06 -13.11
C ALA A 252 37.57 -7.68 -13.95
N LEU A 253 37.59 -6.47 -14.52
CA LEU A 253 38.75 -5.95 -15.25
C LEU A 253 39.93 -5.72 -14.29
N GLU A 254 39.68 -5.18 -13.11
CA GLU A 254 40.69 -4.99 -12.06
C GLU A 254 41.39 -6.32 -11.73
N VAL A 255 40.61 -7.38 -11.50
CA VAL A 255 41.16 -8.73 -11.24
C VAL A 255 42.03 -9.23 -12.39
N LEU A 256 41.60 -9.03 -13.65
CA LEU A 256 42.39 -9.42 -14.82
C LEU A 256 43.72 -8.65 -14.90
N LEU A 257 43.68 -7.34 -14.69
CA LEU A 257 44.85 -6.48 -14.70
C LEU A 257 45.82 -6.84 -13.57
N GLN A 258 45.33 -7.02 -12.34
CA GLN A 258 46.14 -7.38 -11.19
C GLN A 258 46.77 -8.77 -11.33
N ASN A 259 46.05 -9.74 -11.91
CA ASN A 259 46.61 -11.06 -12.21
C ASN A 259 47.75 -10.99 -13.23
N ARG A 260 47.69 -10.03 -14.16
CA ARG A 260 48.69 -9.89 -15.24
C ARG A 260 49.91 -9.06 -14.83
N PHE A 261 49.70 -7.95 -14.13
CA PHE A 261 50.72 -6.93 -13.83
C PHE A 261 51.10 -6.88 -12.34
N GLY A 262 50.31 -7.48 -11.47
CA GLY A 262 50.49 -7.47 -10.02
C GLY A 262 49.65 -6.40 -9.33
N MET A 263 49.14 -6.70 -8.12
CA MET A 263 48.28 -5.79 -7.36
C MET A 263 48.93 -4.42 -7.11
N ASP A 264 50.21 -4.43 -6.76
CA ASP A 264 50.94 -3.18 -6.47
C ASP A 264 51.14 -2.33 -7.72
N ASP A 265 51.06 -2.90 -8.93
CA ASP A 265 51.34 -2.19 -10.19
C ASP A 265 50.09 -1.51 -10.79
N VAL A 266 48.90 -1.92 -10.35
CA VAL A 266 47.60 -1.42 -10.85
C VAL A 266 47.02 -0.42 -9.85
N LEU A 267 46.86 0.83 -10.28
CA LEU A 267 46.13 1.86 -9.52
C LEU A 267 44.74 2.05 -10.12
N ARG A 268 43.71 2.15 -9.28
CA ARG A 268 42.31 2.33 -9.72
C ARG A 268 41.81 3.74 -9.45
N ASN A 269 41.11 4.32 -10.42
CA ASN A 269 40.38 5.60 -10.29
C ASN A 269 41.25 6.76 -9.75
N VAL A 270 42.42 6.96 -10.35
CA VAL A 270 43.40 7.97 -9.92
C VAL A 270 43.58 9.06 -10.96
N VAL A 271 43.91 10.28 -10.52
CA VAL A 271 44.56 11.27 -11.40
C VAL A 271 46.06 11.01 -11.28
N VAL A 272 46.69 10.62 -12.37
CA VAL A 272 48.11 10.22 -12.37
C VAL A 272 49.01 11.46 -12.30
N ASP A 273 48.88 12.35 -13.28
CA ASP A 273 49.62 13.60 -13.40
C ASP A 273 48.97 14.53 -14.45
N ASP A 274 49.58 15.69 -14.69
CA ASP A 274 49.05 16.74 -15.56
C ASP A 274 48.91 16.34 -17.06
N ARG A 275 49.53 15.24 -17.50
CA ARG A 275 49.38 14.74 -18.88
C ARG A 275 47.97 14.22 -19.15
N TYR A 276 47.30 13.75 -18.11
CA TYR A 276 45.93 13.25 -18.16
C TYR A 276 45.17 13.77 -16.93
N PRO A 277 44.62 15.01 -16.99
CA PRO A 277 44.01 15.69 -15.84
C PRO A 277 42.59 15.18 -15.55
N PHE A 278 42.37 13.88 -15.75
CA PHE A 278 41.13 13.18 -15.48
C PHE A 278 41.44 11.98 -14.57
N HIS A 279 40.43 11.53 -13.83
CA HIS A 279 40.53 10.22 -13.20
C HIS A 279 40.51 9.15 -14.30
N VAL A 280 41.59 8.36 -14.36
CA VAL A 280 41.67 7.16 -15.20
C VAL A 280 41.16 5.96 -14.42
N ASP A 281 40.39 5.09 -15.07
CA ASP A 281 39.81 3.92 -14.40
C ASP A 281 40.91 2.99 -13.86
N TYR A 282 41.93 2.71 -14.67
CA TYR A 282 43.11 1.96 -14.26
C TYR A 282 44.40 2.55 -14.82
N TYR A 283 45.44 2.61 -13.99
CA TYR A 283 46.79 2.98 -14.37
C TYR A 283 47.78 1.86 -14.04
N ILE A 284 48.60 1.45 -15.01
CA ILE A 284 49.63 0.41 -14.86
C ILE A 284 51.00 1.10 -14.77
N LYS A 285 51.59 1.14 -13.57
CA LYS A 285 52.81 1.93 -13.32
C LYS A 285 53.99 1.44 -14.14
N SER A 286 54.22 0.13 -14.21
CA SER A 286 55.37 -0.43 -14.93
C SER A 286 55.38 -0.14 -16.42
N ARG A 287 54.23 0.22 -17.00
CA ARG A 287 54.06 0.47 -18.44
C ARG A 287 53.67 1.91 -18.77
N ASP A 288 53.54 2.75 -17.76
CA ASP A 288 52.99 4.10 -17.88
C ASP A 288 51.68 4.10 -18.70
N MET A 289 50.80 3.14 -18.42
CA MET A 289 49.63 2.83 -19.24
C MET A 289 48.34 3.28 -18.57
N PHE A 290 47.50 3.97 -19.33
CA PHE A 290 46.22 4.54 -18.92
C PHE A 290 45.10 3.72 -19.58
N ILE A 291 44.19 3.17 -18.78
CA ILE A 291 43.12 2.29 -19.27
C ILE A 291 41.77 2.83 -18.78
N GLU A 292 40.84 3.03 -19.70
CA GLU A 292 39.43 3.37 -19.44
C GLU A 292 38.51 2.19 -19.78
N LEU A 293 37.47 1.98 -18.97
CA LEU A 293 36.38 1.05 -19.24
C LEU A 293 35.09 1.84 -19.53
N ASN A 294 34.92 2.20 -20.79
CA ASN A 294 33.77 2.90 -21.34
C ASN A 294 32.58 1.95 -21.58
N GLY A 295 32.25 1.14 -20.57
CA GLY A 295 31.25 0.08 -20.66
C GLY A 295 29.81 0.52 -20.40
N ASP A 296 29.59 1.75 -19.93
CA ASP A 296 28.26 2.31 -19.69
C ASP A 296 27.64 2.88 -20.97
N ARG A 297 26.31 2.87 -21.03
CA ARG A 297 25.54 3.39 -22.17
C ARG A 297 25.89 4.84 -22.55
N SER A 298 26.35 5.64 -21.60
CA SER A 298 26.77 7.03 -21.83
C SER A 298 27.99 7.19 -22.73
N HIS A 299 28.77 6.13 -22.96
CA HIS A 299 29.96 6.14 -23.82
C HIS A 299 29.70 5.56 -25.23
N ASN A 300 28.49 5.03 -25.48
CA ASN A 300 28.19 4.22 -26.66
C ASN A 300 29.15 3.01 -26.79
N ASP A 301 29.52 2.58 -28.00
CA ASP A 301 30.39 1.42 -28.26
C ASP A 301 31.66 1.77 -29.08
N HIS A 302 31.90 3.06 -29.30
CA HIS A 302 33.08 3.60 -30.00
C HIS A 302 33.20 5.11 -29.76
N TRP A 303 34.33 5.68 -30.19
CA TRP A 303 34.55 7.12 -30.16
C TRP A 303 33.54 7.88 -31.00
N PHE A 304 33.00 8.98 -30.45
CA PHE A 304 32.14 9.88 -31.20
C PHE A 304 32.87 10.50 -32.40
N ASP A 305 32.26 10.41 -33.57
CA ASP A 305 32.68 11.10 -34.79
C ASP A 305 31.63 12.12 -35.21
N SER A 306 31.97 13.41 -35.08
CA SER A 306 31.09 14.50 -35.49
C SER A 306 30.78 14.53 -37.00
N SER A 307 31.53 13.79 -37.82
CA SER A 307 31.29 13.66 -39.26
C SER A 307 30.47 12.41 -39.64
N ASP A 308 30.27 11.45 -38.72
CA ASP A 308 29.44 10.27 -38.97
C ASP A 308 27.95 10.63 -38.78
N GLU A 309 27.15 10.39 -39.83
CA GLU A 309 25.73 10.70 -39.82
C GLU A 309 24.92 9.88 -38.79
N ARG A 310 25.37 8.66 -38.47
CA ARG A 310 24.73 7.79 -37.48
C ARG A 310 24.98 8.31 -36.08
N ASP A 311 26.20 8.73 -35.78
CA ASP A 311 26.55 9.32 -34.49
C ASP A 311 25.76 10.60 -34.24
N GLN A 312 25.72 11.49 -35.24
CA GLN A 312 24.89 12.68 -35.15
C GLN A 312 23.39 12.35 -35.00
N SER A 313 22.91 11.30 -35.65
CA SER A 313 21.51 10.88 -35.53
C SER A 313 21.19 10.34 -34.15
N LEU A 314 22.11 9.61 -33.53
CA LEU A 314 21.96 9.12 -32.15
C LEU A 314 21.95 10.27 -31.14
N VAL A 315 22.83 11.26 -31.32
CA VAL A 315 22.83 12.49 -30.50
C VAL A 315 21.51 13.24 -30.64
N ARG A 316 21.01 13.45 -31.87
CA ARG A 316 19.70 14.07 -32.11
C ARG A 316 18.57 13.30 -31.45
N PHE A 317 18.60 11.97 -31.49
CA PHE A 317 17.64 11.12 -30.81
C PHE A 317 17.68 11.32 -29.29
N TRP A 318 18.86 11.31 -28.67
CA TRP A 318 19.02 11.59 -27.24
C TRP A 318 18.57 13.00 -26.86
N MET A 319 18.82 14.00 -27.71
CA MET A 319 18.33 15.37 -27.50
C MET A 319 16.80 15.42 -27.48
N GLY A 320 16.13 14.82 -28.47
CA GLY A 320 14.66 14.78 -28.50
C GLY A 320 14.06 14.05 -27.29
N ARG A 321 14.67 12.94 -26.86
CA ARG A 321 14.26 12.23 -25.62
C ARG A 321 14.52 13.03 -24.36
N ALA A 322 15.57 13.85 -24.33
CA ALA A 322 15.82 14.77 -23.22
C ALA A 322 14.68 15.79 -23.15
N ASP A 323 14.40 16.50 -24.25
CA ASP A 323 13.37 17.54 -24.30
C ASP A 323 11.98 17.02 -23.90
N GLU A 324 11.60 15.82 -24.38
CA GLU A 324 10.32 15.17 -24.06
C GLU A 324 10.19 14.91 -22.54
N LEU A 325 11.21 14.27 -21.93
CA LEU A 325 11.18 13.90 -20.52
C LEU A 325 11.27 15.13 -19.60
N GLU A 326 12.06 16.13 -19.98
CA GLU A 326 12.18 17.39 -19.22
C GLU A 326 10.85 18.16 -19.25
N SER A 327 10.13 18.13 -20.38
CA SER A 327 8.81 18.76 -20.51
C SER A 327 7.71 18.02 -19.74
N GLU A 328 7.73 16.69 -19.69
CA GLU A 328 6.67 15.90 -19.04
C GLU A 328 6.85 15.85 -17.51
N PHE A 329 8.08 15.70 -17.03
CA PHE A 329 8.36 15.40 -15.63
C PHE A 329 9.12 16.49 -14.88
N GLY A 330 9.68 17.48 -15.57
CA GLY A 330 10.56 18.50 -14.99
C GLY A 330 11.93 17.97 -14.53
N GLY A 331 12.90 18.87 -14.34
CA GLY A 331 14.28 18.52 -13.97
C GLY A 331 15.15 18.13 -15.19
N GLN A 332 16.47 17.98 -15.00
CA GLN A 332 17.41 17.69 -16.09
C GLN A 332 17.42 16.20 -16.45
N SER A 333 17.28 15.88 -17.74
CA SER A 333 17.25 14.50 -18.22
C SER A 333 18.64 13.87 -18.23
N ARG A 334 18.71 12.57 -17.91
CA ARG A 334 19.95 11.76 -17.97
C ARG A 334 20.56 11.75 -19.38
N TYR A 335 19.73 11.88 -20.43
CA TYR A 335 20.21 11.94 -21.82
C TYR A 335 21.13 13.15 -22.05
N ARG A 336 20.97 14.26 -21.32
CA ARG A 336 21.92 15.38 -21.35
C ARG A 336 23.32 14.95 -20.92
N SER A 337 23.41 14.08 -19.91
CA SER A 337 24.69 13.53 -19.44
C SER A 337 25.30 12.58 -20.46
N PHE A 338 24.49 11.75 -21.13
CA PHE A 338 24.99 10.83 -22.17
C PHE A 338 25.62 11.59 -23.33
N ILE A 339 24.95 12.64 -23.80
CA ILE A 339 25.48 13.52 -24.85
C ILE A 339 26.81 14.13 -24.39
N ARG A 340 26.84 14.79 -23.21
CA ARG A 340 28.04 15.44 -22.69
C ARG A 340 29.22 14.46 -22.50
N VAL A 341 28.96 13.25 -22.01
CA VAL A 341 30.01 12.25 -21.83
C VAL A 341 30.59 11.86 -23.18
N TRP A 342 29.76 11.37 -24.10
CA TRP A 342 30.23 10.82 -25.37
C TRP A 342 30.83 11.87 -26.32
N THR A 343 30.20 13.05 -26.43
CA THR A 343 30.58 14.04 -27.44
C THR A 343 31.61 15.06 -26.95
N GLU A 344 31.76 15.23 -25.63
CA GLU A 344 32.67 16.22 -25.06
C GLU A 344 33.73 15.58 -24.16
N THR A 345 33.32 14.80 -23.15
CA THR A 345 34.24 14.28 -22.12
C THR A 345 35.18 13.23 -22.69
N ASP A 346 34.63 12.23 -23.40
CA ASP A 346 35.40 11.16 -24.03
C ASP A 346 36.34 11.71 -25.10
N VAL A 347 35.87 12.67 -25.89
CA VAL A 347 36.68 13.37 -26.90
C VAL A 347 37.82 14.15 -26.26
N ALA A 348 37.57 14.87 -25.16
CA ALA A 348 38.60 15.61 -24.44
C ALA A 348 39.65 14.68 -23.80
N LYS A 349 39.22 13.56 -23.22
CA LYS A 349 40.09 12.51 -22.70
C LYS A 349 40.99 11.93 -23.79
N ARG A 350 40.40 11.54 -24.93
CA ARG A 350 41.12 11.02 -26.11
C ARG A 350 42.16 12.02 -26.61
N GLU A 351 41.78 13.29 -26.72
CA GLU A 351 42.67 14.35 -27.21
C GLU A 351 43.82 14.63 -26.25
N ALA A 352 43.58 14.64 -24.93
CA ALA A 352 44.64 14.78 -23.94
C ALA A 352 45.66 13.63 -24.03
N ALA A 353 45.18 12.40 -24.19
CA ALA A 353 46.03 11.23 -24.39
C ALA A 353 46.85 11.35 -25.69
N ARG A 354 46.23 11.81 -26.78
CA ARG A 354 46.89 12.02 -28.09
C ARG A 354 47.98 13.07 -28.04
N ILE A 355 47.68 14.25 -27.47
CA ILE A 355 48.63 15.37 -27.37
C ILE A 355 49.85 14.95 -26.55
N ASN A 356 49.63 14.26 -25.44
CA ASN A 356 50.69 13.83 -24.53
C ASN A 356 51.34 12.49 -24.93
N LYS A 357 50.89 11.86 -26.03
CA LYS A 357 51.39 10.59 -26.57
C LYS A 357 51.41 9.46 -25.53
N LEU A 358 50.31 9.31 -24.80
CA LEU A 358 50.19 8.35 -23.72
C LEU A 358 50.06 6.91 -24.22
N ASN A 359 50.49 5.94 -23.41
CA ASN A 359 50.12 4.55 -23.60
C ASN A 359 48.66 4.36 -23.13
N TYR A 360 47.70 4.74 -23.98
CA TYR A 360 46.28 4.88 -23.62
C TYR A 360 45.39 3.84 -24.31
N LEU A 361 44.59 3.12 -23.54
CA LEU A 361 43.65 2.09 -24.01
C LEU A 361 42.24 2.36 -23.50
N VAL A 362 41.25 2.02 -24.32
CA VAL A 362 39.83 2.09 -23.98
C VAL A 362 39.13 0.80 -24.34
N PHE A 363 38.43 0.23 -23.37
CA PHE A 363 37.56 -0.92 -23.56
C PHE A 363 36.09 -0.46 -23.50
N TRP A 364 35.30 -0.93 -24.45
CA TRP A 364 33.90 -0.55 -24.67
C TRP A 364 32.91 -1.62 -24.17
N ASP A 365 33.31 -2.88 -24.03
CA ASP A 365 32.40 -3.96 -23.64
C ASP A 365 32.21 -4.10 -22.11
N GLY A 366 31.37 -3.24 -21.53
CA GLY A 366 30.87 -3.38 -20.14
C GLY A 366 29.72 -4.36 -19.98
N SER A 367 29.36 -5.13 -21.02
CA SER A 367 28.16 -5.97 -20.97
C SER A 367 28.34 -7.20 -20.06
N SER A 368 27.25 -7.87 -19.72
CA SER A 368 27.31 -9.09 -18.90
C SER A 368 26.40 -10.19 -19.45
N SER A 369 26.80 -11.44 -19.31
CA SER A 369 25.90 -12.59 -19.43
C SER A 369 25.22 -12.87 -18.09
N ILE A 370 24.06 -13.54 -18.15
CA ILE A 370 23.34 -14.03 -16.97
C ILE A 370 23.15 -15.53 -17.16
N ASP A 371 23.54 -16.32 -16.16
CA ASP A 371 23.30 -17.76 -16.09
C ASP A 371 22.79 -18.16 -14.68
N GLY A 372 22.74 -19.47 -14.41
CA GLY A 372 22.27 -20.00 -13.14
C GLY A 372 23.14 -19.66 -11.92
N GLU A 373 24.37 -19.19 -12.12
CA GLU A 373 25.33 -18.83 -11.08
C GLU A 373 25.42 -17.32 -10.87
N GLY A 374 25.04 -16.51 -11.86
CA GLY A 374 24.81 -15.08 -11.68
C GLY A 374 25.04 -14.24 -12.92
N ARG A 375 25.39 -12.96 -12.68
CA ARG A 375 25.73 -11.99 -13.74
C ARG A 375 27.25 -11.93 -13.89
N HIS A 376 27.75 -12.25 -15.07
CA HIS A 376 29.18 -12.35 -15.40
C HIS A 376 29.58 -11.30 -16.45
N PRO A 377 30.51 -10.38 -16.16
CA PRO A 377 31.01 -9.42 -17.15
C PRO A 377 31.69 -10.09 -18.33
N ARG A 378 31.35 -9.66 -19.55
CA ARG A 378 31.93 -10.19 -20.79
C ARG A 378 33.33 -9.65 -21.02
N LEU A 379 33.50 -8.32 -21.05
CA LEU A 379 34.78 -7.64 -21.28
C LEU A 379 35.50 -8.19 -22.53
N SER A 380 34.76 -8.41 -23.62
CA SER A 380 35.26 -9.18 -24.78
C SER A 380 36.47 -8.53 -25.46
N ASP A 381 36.47 -7.21 -25.57
CA ASP A 381 37.60 -6.44 -26.09
C ASP A 381 38.81 -6.44 -25.15
N ALA A 382 38.60 -6.26 -23.85
CA ALA A 382 39.68 -6.36 -22.87
C ALA A 382 40.31 -7.76 -22.88
N ARG A 383 39.48 -8.82 -22.92
CA ARG A 383 39.97 -10.20 -23.03
C ARG A 383 40.75 -10.45 -24.32
N ALA A 384 40.28 -9.92 -25.44
CA ALA A 384 41.03 -9.99 -26.70
C ALA A 384 42.40 -9.32 -26.58
N TRP A 385 42.49 -8.19 -25.87
CA TRP A 385 43.77 -7.52 -25.57
C TRP A 385 44.69 -8.36 -24.68
N PHE A 386 44.15 -9.01 -23.64
CA PHE A 386 44.92 -9.96 -22.83
C PHE A 386 45.44 -11.14 -23.66
N ASP A 387 44.58 -11.76 -24.47
CA ASP A 387 44.92 -12.89 -25.34
C ASP A 387 45.94 -12.49 -26.42
N GLY A 388 45.90 -11.24 -26.86
CA GLY A 388 46.87 -10.62 -27.77
C GLY A 388 48.24 -10.34 -27.13
N GLY A 389 48.47 -10.72 -25.87
CA GLY A 389 49.73 -10.53 -25.17
C GLY A 389 49.85 -9.20 -24.42
N CYS A 390 48.74 -8.46 -24.29
CA CYS A 390 48.67 -7.16 -23.65
C CYS A 390 49.61 -6.14 -24.32
N LEU A 391 49.48 -5.89 -25.62
CA LEU A 391 50.36 -4.97 -26.34
C LEU A 391 50.20 -3.52 -25.85
N ASP A 392 51.22 -2.68 -26.04
CA ASP A 392 51.09 -1.24 -25.80
C ASP A 392 50.11 -0.62 -26.81
N SER A 393 49.53 0.52 -26.47
CA SER A 393 48.46 1.15 -27.28
C SER A 393 48.85 1.41 -28.73
N ILE A 394 50.13 1.66 -29.01
CA ILE A 394 50.66 1.90 -30.36
C ILE A 394 50.70 0.63 -31.23
N ASP A 395 50.81 -0.54 -30.60
CA ASP A 395 50.90 -1.84 -31.26
C ASP A 395 49.56 -2.61 -31.20
N TRP A 396 48.49 -1.94 -30.75
CA TRP A 396 47.17 -2.51 -30.58
C TRP A 396 46.14 -1.92 -31.57
N ASP A 397 44.88 -2.33 -31.44
CA ASP A 397 43.77 -1.88 -32.26
C ASP A 397 43.54 -0.37 -32.16
N SER A 398 43.72 0.32 -33.28
CA SER A 398 43.48 1.77 -33.44
C SER A 398 42.10 2.25 -32.95
N ARG A 399 41.10 1.37 -32.89
CA ARG A 399 39.74 1.70 -32.40
C ARG A 399 39.64 1.81 -30.88
N GLN A 400 40.65 1.31 -30.16
CA GLN A 400 40.72 1.29 -28.69
C GLN A 400 41.80 2.23 -28.16
N THR A 401 42.32 3.10 -29.02
CA THR A 401 43.29 4.15 -28.68
C THR A 401 42.87 5.45 -29.37
N TYR A 402 43.73 6.48 -29.34
CA TYR A 402 43.43 7.82 -29.85
C TYR A 402 43.76 8.04 -31.32
#